data_AF-A0A4S4MRP5-F1
#
_entry.id   AF-A0A4S4MRP5-F1
#
_cell.length_a   1.000
_cell.length_b   1.000
_cell.length_c   1.000
_cell.angle_alpha   90.00
_cell.angle_beta   90.00
_cell.angle_gamma   90.00
#
_symmetry.space_group_name_H-M   'P 1'
#
loop_
_entity.id
_entity.type
_entity.pdbx_description
1 polymer ?
#
loop_
_entity_poly.entity_id
_entity_poly.type
_entity_poly.pdbx_seq_one_letter_code
_entity_poly.pdbx_strand_id
1 'polypeptide(L)'
;MHDRILVERQRKLTTADMLSQAIWYLPRMLWLSLPSSWRAQVYKYLIMFARKHYPLNRATFTTRLPFQMYSKLCYDPVERDALAFIWRHTTIPIPRIIDFVKDPSSDPKCPEYYLITSRVEGKLLGQWLWEKPHDITLVVRDLKDALTQLRSIPPSSNAVSSLYGGEFYCPRLMARDPIGPFADIKTFHEFLFSVVHFHADHNALRTLAQKSHSKTHRLCYTHGDLNYTNILVKEDGSISGIIDWQAAGWLPEYWDHCAALWHGRKLFQMKEVIKAAFPPYDEELEVEQALWKESDHPFGAPLFHPDSIDHLTDLLSQRYIFKAAPMTSVQWFNPEELEENGIYATLFTNNPGISWHWILYFHREHRGKSGKVSPGYKLHATDKYGAWRYECASQDLLASATLVIVGKIGAVVDNTWGVEFLDEYLKNIRMEVPQVDRGSEPRFTCRVWFREAIRTFNAAQLFVRCPDVDALELELSNRARLVEYRSSIVAFQPTADVPLTRLIAVKNARPWSGTPE
;
A
#
# COMPACT_ATOMS: atom_id res chain seq x y z
N MET A 1 17.21 12.02 30.92
CA MET A 1 17.11 10.75 30.17
C MET A 1 18.12 10.70 29.03
N HIS A 2 18.18 11.72 28.17
CA HIS A 2 19.13 11.80 27.04
C HIS A 2 20.61 11.61 27.44
N ASP A 3 21.09 12.29 28.49
CA ASP A 3 22.49 12.16 28.94
C ASP A 3 22.85 10.76 29.44
N ARG A 4 21.90 10.05 30.06
CA ARG A 4 22.10 8.66 30.49
C ARG A 4 22.23 7.73 29.29
N ILE A 5 21.41 7.93 28.26
CA ILE A 5 21.45 7.14 27.02
C ILE A 5 22.76 7.40 26.26
N LEU A 6 23.24 8.65 26.22
CA LEU A 6 24.52 8.98 25.62
C LEU A 6 25.69 8.31 26.35
N VAL A 7 25.69 8.33 27.69
CA VAL A 7 26.69 7.62 28.51
C VAL A 7 26.62 6.12 28.27
N GLU A 8 25.43 5.55 28.18
CA GLU A 8 25.24 4.12 27.97
C GLU A 8 25.63 3.67 26.55
N ARG A 9 25.35 4.50 25.54
CA ARG A 9 25.89 4.32 24.18
C ARG A 9 27.42 4.37 24.19
N GLN A 10 28.02 5.33 24.88
CA GLN A 10 29.48 5.40 25.02
C GLN A 10 30.05 4.15 25.69
N ARG A 11 29.40 3.61 26.72
CA ARG A 11 29.83 2.36 27.36
C ARG A 11 29.77 1.13 26.45
N LYS A 12 28.88 1.12 25.45
CA LYS A 12 28.74 0.03 24.48
C LYS A 12 29.71 0.15 23.28
N LEU A 13 30.36 1.29 23.10
CA LEU A 13 31.35 1.49 22.04
C LEU A 13 32.69 0.87 22.44
N THR A 14 33.30 0.12 21.54
CA THR A 14 34.69 -0.30 21.73
C THR A 14 35.63 0.90 21.57
N THR A 15 36.86 0.78 22.06
CA THR A 15 37.90 1.81 21.87
C THR A 15 38.14 2.11 20.39
N ALA A 16 38.03 1.09 19.52
CA ALA A 16 38.11 1.24 18.08
C ALA A 16 36.92 2.02 17.49
N ASP A 17 35.70 1.80 18.02
CA ASP A 17 34.51 2.54 17.60
C ASP A 17 34.59 4.02 18.00
N MET A 18 35.10 4.31 19.21
CA MET A 18 35.30 5.69 19.67
C MET A 18 36.34 6.44 18.81
N LEU A 19 37.47 5.77 18.51
CA LEU A 19 38.51 6.33 17.64
C LEU A 19 37.99 6.56 16.22
N SER A 20 37.25 5.59 15.65
CA SER A 20 36.57 5.76 14.36
C SER A 20 35.62 6.96 14.38
N GLN A 21 34.77 7.09 15.40
CA GLN A 21 33.85 8.21 15.51
C GLN A 21 34.56 9.56 15.59
N ALA A 22 35.66 9.65 16.35
CA ALA A 22 36.47 10.87 16.47
C ALA A 22 37.19 11.23 15.16
N ILE A 23 37.77 10.24 14.48
CA ILE A 23 38.48 10.41 13.20
C ILE A 23 37.51 10.90 12.10
N TRP A 24 36.27 10.41 12.10
CA TRP A 24 35.27 10.82 11.11
C TRP A 24 34.55 12.14 11.46
N TYR A 25 34.70 12.67 12.67
CA TYR A 25 33.95 13.85 13.12
C TYR A 25 34.31 15.12 12.33
N LEU A 26 35.61 15.47 12.28
CA LEU A 26 36.08 16.66 11.56
C LEU A 26 35.86 16.57 10.04
N PRO A 27 36.21 15.45 9.35
CA PRO A 27 35.91 15.28 7.93
C PRO A 27 34.42 15.38 7.63
N ARG A 28 33.55 14.81 8.48
CA ARG A 28 32.10 14.93 8.32
C ARG A 28 31.62 16.36 8.49
N MET A 29 32.10 17.09 9.50
CA MET A 29 31.73 18.48 9.72
C MET A 29 32.14 19.37 8.53
N LEU A 30 33.36 19.20 8.02
CA LEU A 30 33.84 19.89 6.82
C LEU A 30 32.99 19.50 5.60
N TRP A 31 32.70 18.21 5.42
CA TRP A 31 31.83 17.75 4.35
C TRP A 31 30.46 18.41 4.40
N LEU A 32 29.78 18.38 5.56
CA LEU A 32 28.44 18.95 5.74
C LEU A 32 28.40 20.47 5.63
N SER A 33 29.54 21.16 5.75
CA SER A 33 29.65 22.60 5.49
C SER A 33 29.58 22.96 4.00
N LEU A 34 29.78 21.98 3.10
CA LEU A 34 29.62 22.19 1.67
C LEU A 34 28.14 22.35 1.27
N PRO A 35 27.85 23.12 0.21
CA PRO A 35 26.49 23.27 -0.31
C PRO A 35 25.81 21.93 -0.58
N SER A 36 24.53 21.83 -0.24
CA SER A 36 23.74 20.60 -0.42
C SER A 36 23.73 20.11 -1.88
N SER A 37 23.69 21.03 -2.85
CA SER A 37 23.75 20.70 -4.29
C SER A 37 25.07 20.00 -4.68
N TRP A 38 26.19 20.43 -4.10
CA TRP A 38 27.50 19.83 -4.36
C TRP A 38 27.58 18.44 -3.73
N ARG A 39 27.13 18.30 -2.48
CA ARG A 39 27.08 17.01 -1.79
C ARG A 39 26.19 16.01 -2.54
N ALA A 40 25.00 16.43 -2.96
CA ALA A 40 24.08 15.60 -3.72
C ALA A 40 24.69 15.10 -5.03
N GLN A 41 25.40 15.98 -5.76
CA GLN A 41 26.07 15.59 -7.00
C GLN A 41 27.18 14.55 -6.76
N VAL A 42 27.96 14.70 -5.68
CA VAL A 42 28.98 13.71 -5.30
C VAL A 42 28.34 12.37 -4.94
N TYR A 43 27.26 12.37 -4.15
CA TYR A 43 26.55 11.12 -3.84
C TYR A 43 25.97 10.46 -5.08
N LYS A 44 25.40 11.24 -6.02
CA LYS A 44 24.91 10.72 -7.30
C LYS A 44 26.01 9.98 -8.08
N TYR A 45 27.20 10.57 -8.19
CA TYR A 45 28.34 9.90 -8.82
C TYR A 45 28.80 8.66 -8.06
N LEU A 46 28.86 8.72 -6.72
CA LEU A 46 29.22 7.55 -5.90
C LEU A 46 28.21 6.41 -6.05
N ILE A 47 26.92 6.70 -6.14
CA ILE A 47 25.85 5.73 -6.36
C ILE A 47 25.99 5.11 -7.76
N MET A 48 26.22 5.92 -8.80
CA MET A 48 26.43 5.43 -10.16
C MET A 48 27.67 4.52 -10.25
N PHE A 49 28.79 4.94 -9.64
CA PHE A 49 29.99 4.13 -9.53
C PHE A 49 29.71 2.83 -8.78
N ALA A 50 29.07 2.91 -7.61
CA ALA A 50 28.75 1.75 -6.79
C ALA A 50 27.88 0.72 -7.51
N ARG A 51 26.84 1.15 -8.25
CA ARG A 51 25.96 0.25 -9.03
C ARG A 51 26.70 -0.51 -10.12
N LYS A 52 27.84 0.00 -10.60
CA LYS A 52 28.69 -0.66 -11.60
C LYS A 52 29.68 -1.65 -10.98
N HIS A 53 30.09 -1.43 -9.72
CA HIS A 53 31.22 -2.13 -9.11
C HIS A 53 30.85 -3.05 -7.94
N TYR A 54 29.70 -2.85 -7.31
CA TYR A 54 29.18 -3.75 -6.28
C TYR A 54 28.03 -4.58 -6.86
N PRO A 55 27.85 -5.84 -6.42
CA PRO A 55 26.67 -6.61 -6.77
C PRO A 55 25.41 -5.82 -6.37
N LEU A 56 24.46 -5.72 -7.30
CA LEU A 56 23.18 -5.04 -7.04
C LEU A 56 22.51 -5.71 -5.84
N ASN A 57 22.17 -4.91 -4.83
CA ASN A 57 21.32 -5.38 -3.74
C ASN A 57 19.93 -5.68 -4.29
N ARG A 58 19.26 -6.70 -3.72
CA ARG A 58 17.89 -7.08 -4.09
C ARG A 58 16.86 -5.95 -3.90
N ALA A 59 17.15 -4.97 -3.04
CA ALA A 59 16.31 -3.79 -2.81
C ALA A 59 16.67 -2.66 -3.79
N THR A 60 15.72 -2.29 -4.66
CA THR A 60 15.88 -1.32 -5.76
C THR A 60 16.28 0.09 -5.33
N PHE A 61 16.03 0.46 -4.06
CA PHE A 61 16.22 1.82 -3.54
C PHE A 61 17.45 1.99 -2.65
N THR A 62 18.22 0.94 -2.38
CA THR A 62 19.43 1.01 -1.54
C THR A 62 20.67 0.70 -2.35
N THR A 63 21.78 1.38 -2.04
CA THR A 63 23.06 1.17 -2.72
C THR A 63 24.18 1.23 -1.70
N ARG A 64 24.96 0.15 -1.61
CA ARG A 64 26.20 0.13 -0.84
C ARG A 64 27.19 1.08 -1.48
N LEU A 65 27.74 2.00 -0.70
CA LEU A 65 28.75 2.95 -1.15
C LEU A 65 30.15 2.56 -0.61
N PRO A 66 31.22 3.12 -1.20
CA PRO A 66 32.55 3.08 -0.58
C PRO A 66 32.55 3.65 0.85
N PHE A 67 33.64 3.40 1.58
CA PHE A 67 33.85 3.92 2.95
C PHE A 67 32.82 3.46 3.99
N GLN A 68 32.31 2.22 3.85
CA GLN A 68 31.34 1.62 4.76
C GLN A 68 30.08 2.49 4.91
N MET A 69 29.56 3.02 3.80
CA MET A 69 28.32 3.80 3.77
C MET A 69 27.24 3.08 2.98
N TYR A 70 26.00 3.46 3.24
CA TYR A 70 24.84 3.10 2.44
C TYR A 70 24.10 4.36 2.02
N SER A 71 23.59 4.35 0.80
CA SER A 71 22.60 5.31 0.33
C SER A 71 21.25 4.63 0.23
N LYS A 72 20.20 5.31 0.66
CA LYS A 72 18.81 4.99 0.35
C LYS A 72 18.16 6.18 -0.37
N LEU A 73 17.42 5.90 -1.43
CA LEU A 73 16.57 6.88 -2.10
C LEU A 73 15.26 6.98 -1.31
N CYS A 74 14.91 8.20 -0.90
CA CYS A 74 13.73 8.52 -0.10
C CYS A 74 12.93 9.63 -0.80
N TYR A 75 11.62 9.67 -0.56
CA TYR A 75 10.72 10.72 -1.09
C TYR A 75 10.25 11.69 0.01
N ASP A 76 10.54 11.35 1.26
CA ASP A 76 10.18 12.10 2.46
C ASP A 76 11.28 11.92 3.53
N PRO A 77 11.24 12.70 4.63
CA PRO A 77 12.22 12.59 5.71
C PRO A 77 11.87 11.56 6.80
N VAL A 78 10.84 10.72 6.62
CA VAL A 78 10.28 9.89 7.72
C VAL A 78 11.33 8.97 8.32
N GLU A 79 12.08 8.22 7.50
CA GLU A 79 13.10 7.31 8.01
C GLU A 79 14.26 8.04 8.69
N ARG A 80 14.69 9.19 8.14
CA ARG A 80 15.72 10.04 8.77
C ARG A 80 15.27 10.44 10.18
N ASP A 81 14.03 10.87 10.31
CA ASP A 81 13.49 11.35 11.59
C ASP A 81 13.28 10.23 12.59
N ALA A 82 12.82 9.06 12.13
CA ALA A 82 12.75 7.85 12.95
C ALA A 82 14.14 7.46 13.47
N LEU A 83 15.16 7.38 12.61
CA LEU A 83 16.53 7.07 13.01
C LEU A 83 17.07 8.09 14.04
N ALA A 84 16.85 9.39 13.81
CA ALA A 84 17.28 10.43 14.75
C ALA A 84 16.54 10.34 16.10
N PHE A 85 15.25 10.02 16.07
CA PHE A 85 14.43 9.84 17.27
C PHE A 85 14.89 8.64 18.10
N ILE A 86 15.06 7.47 17.46
CA ILE A 86 15.51 6.25 18.12
C ILE A 86 16.93 6.41 18.67
N TRP A 87 17.81 7.10 17.94
CA TRP A 87 19.16 7.42 18.40
C TRP A 87 19.14 8.17 19.74
N ARG A 88 18.23 9.14 19.89
CA ARG A 88 18.11 9.99 21.09
C ARG A 88 17.45 9.29 22.29
N HIS A 89 16.63 8.28 22.04
CA HIS A 89 15.76 7.66 23.07
C HIS A 89 16.10 6.22 23.41
N THR A 90 17.01 5.57 22.67
CA THR A 90 17.37 4.18 22.92
C THR A 90 18.87 3.95 22.77
N THR A 91 19.34 2.76 23.13
CA THR A 91 20.68 2.26 22.81
C THR A 91 20.67 1.22 21.68
N ILE A 92 19.55 1.10 20.95
CA ILE A 92 19.39 0.14 19.88
C ILE A 92 20.46 0.42 18.81
N PRO A 93 21.16 -0.63 18.32
CA PRO A 93 22.06 -0.48 17.21
C PRO A 93 21.25 -0.19 15.94
N ILE A 94 21.46 0.99 15.36
CA ILE A 94 20.80 1.46 14.14
C ILE A 94 21.85 2.11 13.22
N PRO A 95 21.58 2.24 11.91
CA PRO A 95 22.44 3.01 11.03
C PRO A 95 22.61 4.46 11.53
N ARG A 96 23.86 4.94 11.58
CA ARG A 96 24.13 6.34 11.93
C ARG A 96 23.88 7.21 10.71
N ILE A 97 23.05 8.24 10.86
CA ILE A 97 22.83 9.24 9.82
C ILE A 97 24.14 10.01 9.58
N ILE A 98 24.68 9.89 8.37
CA ILE A 98 25.83 10.67 7.92
C ILE A 98 25.31 11.97 7.32
N ASP A 99 24.34 11.87 6.41
CA ASP A 99 23.79 12.99 5.66
C ASP A 99 22.36 12.69 5.19
N PHE A 100 21.59 13.75 4.92
CA PHE A 100 20.28 13.67 4.26
C PHE A 100 20.16 14.88 3.34
N VAL A 101 20.14 14.62 2.03
CA VAL A 101 20.26 15.68 1.03
C VAL A 101 19.27 15.50 -0.11
N LYS A 102 18.62 16.59 -0.51
CA LYS A 102 17.72 16.61 -1.68
C LYS A 102 18.54 16.52 -2.97
N ASP A 103 18.12 15.69 -3.92
CA ASP A 103 18.68 15.69 -5.26
C ASP A 103 18.24 16.98 -5.99
N PRO A 104 19.15 17.88 -6.39
CA PRO A 104 18.77 19.11 -7.08
C PRO A 104 18.17 18.86 -8.47
N SER A 105 18.35 17.66 -9.03
CA SER A 105 17.77 17.25 -10.30
C SER A 105 16.42 16.53 -10.19
N SER A 106 15.92 16.29 -8.96
CA SER A 106 14.60 15.70 -8.77
C SER A 106 13.49 16.67 -9.20
N ASP A 107 12.37 16.12 -9.67
CA ASP A 107 11.16 16.90 -9.94
C ASP A 107 10.77 17.72 -8.70
N PRO A 108 10.59 19.05 -8.80
CA PRO A 108 10.13 19.86 -7.67
C PRO A 108 8.83 19.37 -7.04
N LYS A 109 7.95 18.71 -7.80
CA LYS A 109 6.68 18.14 -7.34
C LYS A 109 6.85 16.79 -6.64
N CYS A 110 7.92 16.06 -6.95
CA CYS A 110 8.26 14.77 -6.37
C CYS A 110 9.73 14.79 -5.91
N PRO A 111 10.04 15.49 -4.81
CA PRO A 111 11.41 15.66 -4.37
C PRO A 111 12.02 14.32 -3.98
N GLU A 112 13.23 14.06 -4.47
CA GLU A 112 14.00 12.87 -4.10
C GLU A 112 15.11 13.27 -3.13
N TYR A 113 15.38 12.40 -2.17
CA TYR A 113 16.40 12.59 -1.15
C TYR A 113 17.32 11.39 -1.10
N TYR A 114 18.62 11.64 -0.91
CA TYR A 114 19.58 10.63 -0.54
C TYR A 114 19.74 10.63 0.98
N LEU A 115 19.30 9.56 1.63
CA LEU A 115 19.64 9.26 3.01
C LEU A 115 20.95 8.47 3.04
N ILE A 116 22.01 9.10 3.54
CA ILE A 116 23.33 8.49 3.64
C ILE A 116 23.57 8.06 5.08
N THR A 117 23.79 6.77 5.29
CA THR A 117 24.02 6.19 6.61
C THR A 117 25.34 5.45 6.67
N SER A 118 25.84 5.21 7.89
CA SER A 118 26.88 4.21 8.10
C SER A 118 26.35 2.82 7.74
N ARG A 119 27.24 1.95 7.25
CA ARG A 119 26.97 0.53 7.14
C ARG A 119 26.83 -0.07 8.53
N VAL A 120 25.80 -0.88 8.69
CA VAL A 120 25.70 -1.83 9.80
C VAL A 120 26.44 -3.10 9.38
N GLU A 121 27.40 -3.54 10.18
CA GLU A 121 28.13 -4.79 9.94
C GLU A 121 27.26 -6.00 10.29
N GLY A 122 27.56 -7.17 9.72
CA GLY A 122 26.83 -8.41 9.98
C GLY A 122 26.09 -8.96 8.76
N LYS A 123 25.41 -10.08 8.97
CA LYS A 123 24.54 -10.76 8.01
C LYS A 123 23.09 -10.45 8.34
N LEU A 124 22.21 -10.46 7.34
CA LEU A 124 20.77 -10.42 7.58
C LEU A 124 20.38 -11.65 8.42
N LEU A 125 19.53 -11.46 9.43
CA LEU A 125 19.07 -12.52 10.33
C LEU A 125 18.51 -13.70 9.54
N GLY A 126 17.70 -13.44 8.51
CA GLY A 126 17.14 -14.53 7.70
C GLY A 126 18.19 -15.32 6.93
N GLN A 127 19.28 -14.69 6.48
CA GLN A 127 20.40 -15.41 5.87
C GLN A 127 21.13 -16.25 6.90
N TRP A 128 21.44 -15.67 8.07
CA TRP A 128 22.14 -16.35 9.14
C TRP A 128 21.36 -17.59 9.61
N LEU A 129 20.05 -17.46 9.88
CA LEU A 129 19.18 -18.59 10.23
C LEU A 129 19.06 -19.67 9.13
N TRP A 130 19.24 -19.30 7.85
CA TRP A 130 19.14 -20.26 6.74
C TRP A 130 20.40 -21.10 6.57
N GLU A 131 21.57 -20.58 6.94
CA GLU A 131 22.86 -21.23 6.68
C GLU A 131 23.05 -22.53 7.47
N LYS A 132 22.65 -22.56 8.75
CA LYS A 132 22.78 -23.72 9.65
C LYS A 132 21.92 -23.53 10.90
N PRO A 133 21.69 -24.59 11.69
CA PRO A 133 21.15 -24.41 13.04
C PRO A 133 22.06 -23.53 13.88
N HIS A 134 21.49 -22.49 14.49
CA HIS A 134 22.20 -21.58 15.37
C HIS A 134 21.57 -21.56 16.75
N ASP A 135 22.38 -21.26 17.76
CA ASP A 135 21.87 -20.86 19.07
C ASP A 135 21.25 -19.46 18.96
N ILE A 136 19.94 -19.39 19.13
CA ILE A 136 19.17 -18.14 19.01
C ILE A 136 19.18 -17.30 20.29
N THR A 137 19.85 -17.74 21.35
CA THR A 137 19.79 -17.10 22.67
C THR A 137 20.20 -15.62 22.63
N LEU A 138 21.28 -15.28 21.92
CA LEU A 138 21.77 -13.90 21.83
C LEU A 138 20.83 -13.00 21.02
N VAL A 139 20.34 -13.47 19.86
CA VAL A 139 19.40 -12.69 19.05
C VAL A 139 18.08 -12.46 19.80
N VAL A 140 17.58 -13.47 20.52
CA VAL A 140 16.35 -13.36 21.33
C VAL A 140 16.54 -12.33 22.44
N ARG A 141 17.66 -12.41 23.19
CA ARG A 141 18.00 -11.45 24.25
C ARG A 141 18.06 -10.03 23.70
N ASP A 142 18.85 -9.82 22.65
CA ASP A 142 19.08 -8.48 22.10
C ASP A 142 17.81 -7.88 21.48
N LEU A 143 16.99 -8.72 20.83
CA LEU A 143 15.70 -8.29 20.27
C LEU A 143 14.74 -7.90 21.39
N LYS A 144 14.64 -8.69 22.46
CA LYS A 144 13.82 -8.38 23.64
C LYS A 144 14.24 -7.08 24.29
N ASP A 145 15.54 -6.85 24.43
CA ASP A 145 16.09 -5.60 24.97
C ASP A 145 15.78 -4.39 24.08
N ALA A 146 15.84 -4.55 22.75
CA ALA A 146 15.49 -3.51 21.80
C ALA A 146 14.00 -3.15 21.88
N LEU A 147 13.12 -4.16 21.86
CA LEU A 147 11.67 -3.98 21.96
C LEU A 147 11.27 -3.33 23.29
N THR A 148 11.91 -3.73 24.39
CA THR A 148 11.67 -3.14 25.72
C THR A 148 12.02 -1.65 25.72
N GLN A 149 13.14 -1.27 25.11
CA GLN A 149 13.55 0.13 25.00
C GLN A 149 12.57 0.93 24.12
N LEU A 150 12.16 0.42 22.95
CA LEU A 150 11.17 1.10 22.11
C LEU A 150 9.84 1.34 22.83
N ARG A 151 9.30 0.29 23.48
CA ARG A 151 8.03 0.35 24.22
C ARG A 151 8.10 1.17 25.50
N SER A 152 9.30 1.51 25.97
CA SER A 152 9.49 2.38 27.13
C SER A 152 9.38 3.88 26.80
N ILE A 153 9.39 4.24 25.52
CA ILE A 153 9.22 5.62 25.08
C ILE A 153 7.74 6.00 25.23
N PRO A 154 7.40 7.02 26.04
CA PRO A 154 6.01 7.39 26.27
C PRO A 154 5.41 8.07 25.02
N PRO A 155 4.19 7.70 24.59
CA PRO A 155 3.51 8.38 23.51
C PRO A 155 3.07 9.79 23.94
N SER A 156 3.06 10.74 23.00
CA SER A 156 2.57 12.10 23.23
C SER A 156 1.05 12.25 23.08
N SER A 157 0.38 11.24 22.52
CA SER A 157 -1.07 11.19 22.30
C SER A 157 -1.57 9.75 22.26
N ASN A 158 -2.88 9.55 22.15
CA ASN A 158 -3.48 8.22 21.95
C ASN A 158 -3.56 7.81 20.46
N ALA A 159 -3.10 8.66 19.54
CA ALA A 159 -3.30 8.46 18.11
C ALA A 159 -2.35 7.42 17.51
N VAL A 160 -2.90 6.47 16.74
CA VAL A 160 -2.10 5.57 15.90
C VAL A 160 -1.61 6.37 14.70
N SER A 161 -0.30 6.60 14.61
CA SER A 161 0.26 7.64 13.75
C SER A 161 1.75 7.48 13.47
N SER A 162 2.29 8.27 12.54
CA SER A 162 3.75 8.45 12.42
C SER A 162 4.33 9.18 13.64
N LEU A 163 5.66 9.31 13.68
CA LEU A 163 6.40 9.96 14.77
C LEU A 163 5.80 11.29 15.24
N TYR A 164 5.31 12.13 14.31
CA TYR A 164 4.77 13.46 14.58
C TYR A 164 3.24 13.55 14.53
N GLY A 165 2.53 12.43 14.67
CA GLY A 165 1.07 12.43 14.73
C GLY A 165 0.36 12.47 13.37
N GLY A 166 1.08 12.22 12.27
CA GLY A 166 0.52 12.23 10.92
C GLY A 166 0.29 10.83 10.34
N GLU A 167 0.06 10.80 9.03
CA GLU A 167 0.00 9.56 8.25
C GLU A 167 1.32 8.79 8.30
N PHE A 168 1.27 7.47 8.09
CA PHE A 168 2.44 6.60 8.09
C PHE A 168 2.33 5.49 7.05
N TYR A 169 3.49 5.00 6.58
CA TYR A 169 3.56 3.86 5.67
C TYR A 169 3.31 2.55 6.42
N CYS A 170 2.43 1.70 5.87
CA CYS A 170 2.07 0.42 6.45
C CYS A 170 2.37 -0.73 5.47
N PRO A 171 3.57 -1.33 5.52
CA PRO A 171 3.97 -2.39 4.59
C PRO A 171 3.06 -3.61 4.64
N ARG A 172 2.43 -3.88 5.80
CA ARG A 172 1.41 -4.93 5.95
C ARG A 172 0.27 -4.78 4.94
N LEU A 173 -0.21 -3.57 4.66
CA LEU A 173 -1.30 -3.35 3.71
C LEU A 173 -0.82 -3.25 2.27
N MET A 174 0.50 -3.27 2.04
CA MET A 174 1.12 -2.95 0.74
C MET A 174 0.55 -1.66 0.13
N ALA A 175 0.06 -0.76 0.99
CA ALA A 175 -0.60 0.47 0.59
C ALA A 175 0.44 1.34 -0.10
N ARG A 176 0.16 1.76 -1.35
CA ARG A 176 1.00 2.76 -2.02
C ARG A 176 0.98 4.10 -1.30
N ASP A 177 -0.13 4.38 -0.62
CA ASP A 177 -0.37 5.65 0.07
C ASP A 177 -0.24 5.47 1.59
N PRO A 178 0.30 6.47 2.30
CA PRO A 178 0.28 6.52 3.76
C PRO A 178 -1.15 6.38 4.32
N ILE A 179 -1.26 5.82 5.53
CA ILE A 179 -2.54 5.63 6.23
C ILE A 179 -2.60 6.44 7.52
N GLY A 180 -3.81 6.70 8.01
CA GLY A 180 -4.05 7.41 9.26
C GLY A 180 -3.96 8.94 9.11
N PRO A 181 -3.56 9.68 10.17
CA PRO A 181 -3.50 9.20 11.55
C PRO A 181 -4.89 8.76 12.02
N PHE A 182 -4.93 7.83 12.98
CA PHE A 182 -6.18 7.39 13.61
C PHE A 182 -6.24 7.92 15.04
N ALA A 183 -7.42 8.37 15.47
CA ALA A 183 -7.60 8.99 16.78
C ALA A 183 -7.17 8.08 17.95
N ASP A 184 -7.37 6.77 17.80
CA ASP A 184 -7.02 5.74 18.76
C ASP A 184 -6.85 4.36 18.10
N ILE A 185 -6.45 3.37 18.90
CA ILE A 185 -6.30 1.96 18.47
C ILE A 185 -7.63 1.39 17.94
N LYS A 186 -8.76 1.78 18.54
CA LYS A 186 -10.08 1.30 18.10
C LYS A 186 -10.39 1.74 16.68
N THR A 187 -10.14 3.02 16.36
CA THR A 187 -10.36 3.58 15.02
C THR A 187 -9.42 2.95 14.00
N PHE A 188 -8.18 2.65 14.41
CA PHE A 188 -7.25 1.89 13.59
C PHE A 188 -7.74 0.46 13.31
N HIS A 189 -8.27 -0.25 14.31
CA HIS A 189 -8.87 -1.57 14.11
C HIS A 189 -10.07 -1.54 13.16
N GLU A 190 -10.94 -0.55 13.27
CA GLU A 190 -12.05 -0.37 12.33
C GLU A 190 -11.57 -0.14 10.90
N PHE A 191 -10.49 0.62 10.74
CA PHE A 191 -9.84 0.79 9.44
C PHE A 191 -9.31 -0.54 8.88
N LEU A 192 -8.71 -1.42 9.69
CA LEU A 192 -8.24 -2.72 9.23
C LEU A 192 -9.37 -3.61 8.68
N PHE A 193 -10.58 -3.52 9.22
CA PHE A 193 -11.75 -4.18 8.63
C PHE A 193 -12.23 -3.50 7.35
N SER A 194 -12.02 -2.20 7.19
CA SER A 194 -12.45 -1.49 5.98
C SER A 194 -11.65 -1.84 4.72
N VAL A 195 -10.47 -2.45 4.88
CA VAL A 195 -9.53 -2.78 3.79
C VAL A 195 -9.49 -4.27 3.42
N VAL A 196 -10.34 -5.10 4.01
CA VAL A 196 -10.52 -6.50 3.56
C VAL A 196 -11.45 -6.56 2.34
N HIS A 197 -11.35 -7.66 1.59
CA HIS A 197 -12.18 -7.97 0.44
C HIS A 197 -13.66 -7.91 0.81
N PHE A 198 -14.46 -7.42 -0.13
CA PHE A 198 -15.90 -7.30 0.08
C PHE A 198 -16.63 -8.64 0.25
N HIS A 199 -16.09 -9.73 -0.31
CA HIS A 199 -16.63 -11.07 -0.14
C HIS A 199 -16.25 -11.75 1.18
N ALA A 200 -15.39 -11.13 1.99
CA ALA A 200 -15.02 -11.67 3.29
C ALA A 200 -16.22 -11.69 4.22
N ASP A 201 -16.31 -12.68 5.10
CA ASP A 201 -17.32 -12.68 6.16
C ASP A 201 -16.91 -11.68 7.26
N HIS A 202 -17.29 -10.42 7.07
CA HIS A 202 -17.01 -9.32 8.02
C HIS A 202 -17.58 -9.60 9.41
N ASN A 203 -18.72 -10.29 9.51
CA ASN A 203 -19.31 -10.62 10.81
C ASN A 203 -18.48 -11.69 11.53
N ALA A 204 -18.02 -12.72 10.82
CA ALA A 204 -17.11 -13.72 11.38
C ALA A 204 -15.77 -13.08 11.80
N LEU A 205 -15.19 -12.20 10.96
CA LEU A 205 -13.96 -11.48 11.27
C LEU A 205 -14.11 -10.61 12.53
N ARG A 206 -15.21 -9.86 12.66
CA ARG A 206 -15.50 -9.04 13.84
C ARG A 206 -15.77 -9.87 15.09
N THR A 207 -16.45 -11.01 14.93
CA THR A 207 -16.69 -11.97 16.02
C THR A 207 -15.37 -12.55 16.54
N LEU A 208 -14.49 -12.98 15.62
CA LEU A 208 -13.14 -13.45 15.95
C LEU A 208 -12.34 -12.38 16.70
N ALA A 209 -12.43 -11.13 16.22
CA ALA A 209 -11.68 -10.02 16.79
C ALA A 209 -12.19 -9.51 18.14
N GLN A 210 -13.41 -9.86 18.55
CA GLN A 210 -14.00 -9.37 19.79
C GLN A 210 -13.12 -9.61 21.01
N LYS A 211 -12.46 -10.77 21.08
CA LYS A 211 -11.57 -11.13 22.20
C LYS A 211 -10.29 -10.29 22.23
N SER A 212 -9.65 -10.12 21.07
CA SER A 212 -8.43 -9.33 20.92
C SER A 212 -8.68 -7.82 21.10
N HIS A 213 -9.71 -7.28 20.45
CA HIS A 213 -10.00 -5.84 20.42
C HIS A 213 -10.68 -5.32 21.68
N SER A 214 -11.20 -6.20 22.55
CA SER A 214 -11.70 -5.81 23.88
C SER A 214 -10.58 -5.63 24.91
N LYS A 215 -9.36 -6.09 24.63
CA LYS A 215 -8.20 -5.85 25.48
C LYS A 215 -7.74 -4.40 25.37
N THR A 216 -7.27 -3.87 26.49
CA THR A 216 -6.56 -2.59 26.48
C THR A 216 -5.14 -2.82 26.00
N HIS A 217 -4.86 -2.42 24.77
CA HIS A 217 -3.51 -2.42 24.20
C HIS A 217 -2.80 -1.11 24.51
N ARG A 218 -1.52 -1.18 24.89
CA ARG A 218 -0.71 0.04 24.97
C ARG A 218 -0.34 0.52 23.58
N LEU A 219 -0.36 1.84 23.40
CA LEU A 219 0.25 2.49 22.25
C LEU A 219 1.76 2.61 22.50
N CYS A 220 2.58 2.09 21.60
CA CYS A 220 4.03 2.09 21.72
C CYS A 220 4.67 2.60 20.43
N TYR A 221 5.91 3.09 20.53
CA TYR A 221 6.71 3.30 19.33
C TYR A 221 7.16 1.93 18.80
N THR A 222 6.88 1.66 17.53
CA THR A 222 7.13 0.36 16.87
C THR A 222 8.02 0.55 15.65
N HIS A 223 8.65 -0.54 15.19
CA HIS A 223 9.38 -0.55 13.93
C HIS A 223 8.42 -0.45 12.72
N GLY A 224 7.24 -1.08 12.82
CA GLY A 224 6.20 -1.05 11.77
C GLY A 224 6.44 -2.01 10.61
N ASP A 225 7.70 -2.36 10.34
CA ASP A 225 8.13 -3.39 9.38
C ASP A 225 9.18 -4.36 9.95
N LEU A 226 9.01 -4.83 11.18
CA LEU A 226 10.02 -5.71 11.78
C LEU A 226 9.99 -7.08 11.07
N ASN A 227 11.10 -7.45 10.41
CA ASN A 227 11.22 -8.74 9.73
C ASN A 227 12.68 -9.21 9.66
N TYR A 228 12.91 -10.45 9.21
CA TYR A 228 14.24 -11.07 9.18
C TYR A 228 15.21 -10.45 8.16
N THR A 229 14.72 -9.59 7.24
CA THR A 229 15.57 -8.82 6.32
C THR A 229 15.95 -7.45 6.87
N ASN A 230 15.35 -7.03 7.99
CA ASN A 230 15.56 -5.74 8.64
C ASN A 230 16.39 -5.84 9.93
N ILE A 231 16.81 -7.06 10.31
CA ILE A 231 17.70 -7.32 11.46
C ILE A 231 19.03 -7.84 10.94
N LEU A 232 20.13 -7.24 11.38
CA LEU A 232 21.49 -7.72 11.15
C LEU A 232 22.08 -8.34 12.42
N VAL A 233 22.78 -9.45 12.24
CA VAL A 233 23.48 -10.18 13.30
C VAL A 233 24.95 -10.39 12.98
N LYS A 234 25.78 -10.45 14.02
CA LYS A 234 27.16 -10.94 13.94
C LYS A 234 27.15 -12.47 13.85
N GLU A 235 28.32 -13.06 13.61
CA GLU A 235 28.44 -14.52 13.48
C GLU A 235 28.01 -15.27 14.76
N ASP A 236 28.17 -14.65 15.94
CA ASP A 236 27.74 -15.20 17.24
C ASP A 236 26.22 -15.10 17.49
N GLY A 237 25.47 -14.42 16.62
CA GLY A 237 24.03 -14.21 16.77
C GLY A 237 23.64 -12.95 17.56
N SER A 238 24.59 -12.16 18.06
CA SER A 238 24.27 -10.85 18.66
C SER A 238 23.78 -9.87 17.58
N ILE A 239 22.78 -9.04 17.93
CA ILE A 239 22.23 -8.05 16.98
C ILE A 239 23.25 -6.94 16.78
N SER A 240 23.69 -6.75 15.53
CA SER A 240 24.58 -5.67 15.13
C SER A 240 23.84 -4.46 14.60
N GLY A 241 22.58 -4.60 14.18
CA GLY A 241 21.70 -3.46 13.94
C GLY A 241 20.32 -3.81 13.41
N ILE A 242 19.39 -2.86 13.58
CA ILE A 242 18.03 -2.89 13.04
C ILE A 242 17.89 -1.73 12.04
N ILE A 243 17.40 -2.03 10.83
CA ILE A 243 17.37 -1.13 9.68
C ILE A 243 15.97 -1.00 9.09
N ASP A 244 15.78 -0.04 8.17
CA ASP A 244 14.53 0.20 7.44
C ASP A 244 13.36 0.72 8.30
N TRP A 245 13.59 1.89 8.92
CA TRP A 245 12.66 2.52 9.87
C TRP A 245 11.61 3.43 9.21
N GLN A 246 11.38 3.30 7.90
CA GLN A 246 10.43 4.14 7.17
C GLN A 246 8.96 3.93 7.59
N ALA A 247 8.64 2.75 8.14
CA ALA A 247 7.32 2.40 8.65
C ALA A 247 7.15 2.67 10.15
N ALA A 248 8.16 3.26 10.81
CA ALA A 248 8.15 3.44 12.24
C ALA A 248 7.10 4.45 12.69
N GLY A 249 6.38 4.12 13.76
CA GLY A 249 5.27 4.93 14.24
C GLY A 249 4.75 4.50 15.60
N TRP A 250 3.74 5.22 16.07
CA TRP A 250 2.96 4.89 17.26
C TRP A 250 1.86 3.90 16.88
N LEU A 251 2.02 2.63 17.27
CA LEU A 251 1.10 1.54 16.94
C LEU A 251 0.82 0.66 18.17
N PRO A 252 -0.21 -0.20 18.13
CA PRO A 252 -0.48 -1.15 19.21
C PRO A 252 0.75 -2.02 19.54
N GLU A 253 0.96 -2.33 20.81
CA GLU A 253 2.16 -3.04 21.26
C GLU A 253 2.37 -4.44 20.63
N TYR A 254 1.32 -5.07 20.11
CA TYR A 254 1.38 -6.35 19.40
C TYR A 254 1.81 -6.24 17.92
N TRP A 255 1.88 -5.02 17.35
CA TRP A 255 2.02 -4.82 15.91
C TRP A 255 3.28 -5.47 15.31
N ASP A 256 4.45 -5.18 15.90
CA ASP A 256 5.73 -5.75 15.44
C ASP A 256 5.79 -7.28 15.60
N HIS A 257 5.06 -7.86 16.55
CA HIS A 257 4.95 -9.32 16.71
C HIS A 257 4.25 -9.94 15.50
N CYS A 258 3.09 -9.39 15.13
CA CYS A 258 2.29 -9.88 14.02
C CYS A 258 3.00 -9.64 12.69
N ALA A 259 3.59 -8.46 12.48
CA ALA A 259 4.38 -8.15 11.30
C ALA A 259 5.56 -9.11 11.13
N ALA A 260 6.31 -9.40 12.19
CA ALA A 260 7.47 -10.30 12.12
C ALA A 260 7.08 -11.76 11.84
N LEU A 261 5.98 -12.24 12.44
CA LEU A 261 5.45 -13.58 12.13
C LEU A 261 4.86 -13.67 10.72
N TRP A 262 4.35 -12.57 10.16
CA TRP A 262 3.92 -12.56 8.76
C TRP A 262 5.07 -12.83 7.80
N HIS A 263 6.20 -12.16 8.01
CA HIS A 263 7.38 -12.37 7.18
C HIS A 263 8.03 -13.73 7.47
N GLY A 264 8.14 -14.12 8.75
CA GLY A 264 8.78 -15.37 9.20
C GLY A 264 8.03 -16.67 8.88
N ARG A 265 6.90 -16.66 8.18
CA ARG A 265 6.08 -17.86 7.91
C ARG A 265 6.85 -19.06 7.37
N LYS A 266 7.85 -18.79 6.51
CA LYS A 266 8.63 -19.79 5.78
C LYS A 266 9.92 -20.20 6.50
N LEU A 267 10.28 -19.54 7.60
CA LEU A 267 11.53 -19.77 8.33
C LEU A 267 11.21 -20.16 9.77
N PHE A 268 11.21 -21.47 10.05
CA PHE A 268 10.79 -22.02 11.35
C PHE A 268 11.53 -21.36 12.52
N GLN A 269 12.86 -21.24 12.43
CA GLN A 269 13.67 -20.62 13.49
C GLN A 269 13.35 -19.14 13.71
N MET A 270 12.88 -18.41 12.70
CA MET A 270 12.44 -17.03 12.88
C MET A 270 11.19 -16.98 13.77
N LYS A 271 10.26 -17.94 13.63
CA LYS A 271 9.10 -18.03 14.52
C LYS A 271 9.52 -18.27 15.97
N GLU A 272 10.52 -19.13 16.20
CA GLU A 272 11.08 -19.38 17.53
C GLU A 272 11.70 -18.10 18.12
N VAL A 273 12.49 -17.37 17.33
CA VAL A 273 13.07 -16.08 17.76
C VAL A 273 11.98 -15.08 18.15
N ILE A 274 10.95 -14.91 17.32
CA ILE A 274 9.87 -13.94 17.58
C ILE A 274 9.02 -14.36 18.78
N LYS A 275 8.62 -15.62 18.89
CA LYS A 275 7.87 -16.12 20.04
C LYS A 275 8.65 -15.98 21.36
N ALA A 276 9.97 -16.15 21.33
CA ALA A 276 10.79 -16.02 22.53
C ALA A 276 11.10 -14.55 22.90
N ALA A 277 11.14 -13.64 21.93
CA ALA A 277 11.46 -12.23 22.15
C ALA A 277 10.25 -11.36 22.55
N PHE A 278 9.03 -11.80 22.23
CA PHE A 278 7.79 -11.05 22.47
C PHE A 278 6.93 -11.66 23.58
N PRO A 279 6.09 -10.86 24.27
CA PRO A 279 4.94 -11.38 24.99
C PRO A 279 4.00 -12.18 24.07
N PRO A 280 3.20 -13.12 24.61
CA PRO A 280 2.25 -13.87 23.81
C PRO A 280 1.10 -12.97 23.35
N TYR A 281 0.96 -12.81 22.04
CA TYR A 281 -0.14 -12.09 21.38
C TYR A 281 -0.90 -13.02 20.43
N ASP A 282 -1.23 -14.22 20.90
CA ASP A 282 -1.81 -15.28 20.06
C ASP A 282 -3.19 -14.90 19.50
N GLU A 283 -4.00 -14.20 20.30
CA GLU A 283 -5.35 -13.77 19.89
C GLU A 283 -5.29 -12.62 18.88
N GLU A 284 -4.36 -11.68 19.07
CA GLU A 284 -4.10 -10.59 18.12
C GLU A 284 -3.56 -11.16 16.80
N LEU A 285 -2.67 -12.15 16.89
CA LEU A 285 -2.11 -12.84 15.74
C LEU A 285 -3.18 -13.63 14.97
N GLU A 286 -4.12 -14.27 15.64
CA GLU A 286 -5.22 -15.01 15.00
C GLU A 286 -6.12 -14.08 14.18
N VAL A 287 -6.46 -12.91 14.75
CA VAL A 287 -7.22 -11.87 14.04
C VAL A 287 -6.45 -11.35 12.84
N GLU A 288 -5.19 -10.99 13.03
CA GLU A 288 -4.31 -10.56 11.94
C GLU A 288 -4.26 -11.64 10.85
N GLN A 289 -4.10 -12.92 11.20
CA GLN A 289 -4.11 -14.03 10.24
C GLN A 289 -5.39 -14.18 9.45
N ALA A 290 -6.54 -13.88 10.04
CA ALA A 290 -7.79 -13.86 9.32
C ALA A 290 -7.85 -12.66 8.36
N LEU A 291 -7.53 -11.44 8.83
CA LEU A 291 -7.47 -10.23 8.00
C LEU A 291 -6.49 -10.34 6.84
N TRP A 292 -5.39 -11.05 7.05
CA TRP A 292 -4.35 -11.31 6.06
C TRP A 292 -4.84 -12.14 4.87
N LYS A 293 -5.68 -13.15 5.12
CA LYS A 293 -6.29 -13.99 4.08
C LYS A 293 -7.29 -13.21 3.24
N GLU A 294 -7.97 -12.28 3.90
CA GLU A 294 -9.08 -11.54 3.32
C GLU A 294 -8.66 -10.17 2.75
N SER A 295 -7.40 -9.73 2.85
CA SER A 295 -6.93 -8.47 2.25
C SER A 295 -6.19 -8.70 0.93
N ASP A 296 -6.27 -7.76 -0.02
CA ASP A 296 -5.54 -7.77 -1.31
C ASP A 296 -4.02 -7.98 -1.09
N HIS A 297 -3.58 -9.24 -1.04
CA HIS A 297 -2.18 -9.61 -0.99
C HIS A 297 -1.79 -10.18 -2.35
N PRO A 298 -0.85 -9.56 -3.11
CA PRO A 298 -0.37 -10.11 -4.38
C PRO A 298 0.41 -11.44 -4.24
N PHE A 299 0.52 -11.98 -3.02
CA PHE A 299 1.08 -13.31 -2.72
C PHE A 299 0.06 -14.27 -2.09
N GLY A 300 -1.24 -13.94 -2.16
CA GLY A 300 -2.36 -14.73 -1.62
C GLY A 300 -2.86 -15.87 -2.53
N ALA A 301 -2.05 -16.37 -3.46
CA ALA A 301 -2.28 -17.69 -4.06
C ALA A 301 -1.36 -18.71 -3.37
N PRO A 302 -1.79 -19.97 -3.18
CA PRO A 302 -0.97 -21.02 -2.60
C PRO A 302 0.16 -21.38 -3.57
N LEU A 303 1.25 -20.61 -3.53
CA LEU A 303 2.49 -21.07 -4.13
C LEU A 303 3.10 -22.06 -3.14
N PHE A 304 3.23 -23.30 -3.63
CA PHE A 304 3.85 -24.49 -3.05
C PHE A 304 2.91 -25.45 -2.32
N HIS A 305 2.27 -26.32 -3.12
CA HIS A 305 1.96 -27.69 -2.70
C HIS A 305 3.29 -28.40 -2.34
N PRO A 306 3.34 -29.29 -1.32
CA PRO A 306 4.59 -29.87 -0.81
C PRO A 306 5.44 -30.69 -1.80
N ASP A 307 4.94 -31.00 -3.00
CA ASP A 307 5.53 -32.01 -3.90
C ASP A 307 6.33 -31.44 -5.08
N SER A 308 6.83 -30.21 -5.01
CA SER A 308 7.60 -29.61 -6.12
C SER A 308 8.93 -29.02 -5.66
N ILE A 309 9.74 -29.87 -5.02
CA ILE A 309 11.19 -29.69 -4.87
C ILE A 309 11.80 -30.50 -6.00
N ASP A 310 12.21 -29.86 -7.11
CA ASP A 310 13.31 -30.40 -7.96
C ASP A 310 13.79 -29.50 -9.11
N HIS A 311 13.19 -28.34 -9.43
CA HIS A 311 13.61 -27.54 -10.59
C HIS A 311 13.85 -26.05 -10.29
N LEU A 312 14.90 -25.74 -9.51
CA LEU A 312 15.33 -24.34 -9.26
C LEU A 312 16.83 -24.11 -9.47
N THR A 313 17.42 -24.73 -10.50
CA THR A 313 18.81 -24.46 -10.90
C THR A 313 18.97 -23.88 -12.30
N ASP A 314 17.93 -23.85 -13.16
CA ASP A 314 18.15 -23.61 -14.60
C ASP A 314 17.51 -22.34 -15.21
N LEU A 315 16.86 -21.47 -14.42
CA LEU A 315 16.11 -20.32 -14.95
C LEU A 315 16.76 -18.94 -14.78
N LEU A 316 18.04 -18.84 -14.39
CA LEU A 316 18.71 -17.55 -14.16
C LEU A 316 19.89 -17.22 -15.09
N SER A 317 20.08 -17.97 -16.20
CA SER A 317 21.24 -17.78 -17.09
C SER A 317 20.96 -17.20 -18.48
N GLN A 318 19.72 -16.85 -18.84
CA GLN A 318 19.46 -16.25 -20.17
C GLN A 318 18.79 -14.87 -20.10
N ARG A 319 19.57 -13.86 -20.51
CA ARG A 319 19.09 -12.51 -20.86
C ARG A 319 18.07 -12.60 -22.00
N TYR A 320 16.90 -11.98 -21.81
CA TYR A 320 16.19 -11.32 -22.90
C TYR A 320 15.92 -9.86 -22.53
N ILE A 321 16.56 -8.98 -23.30
CA ILE A 321 16.15 -7.61 -23.54
C ILE A 321 14.87 -7.72 -24.38
N PHE A 322 13.70 -7.41 -23.81
CA PHE A 322 12.53 -6.80 -24.47
C PHE A 322 11.50 -6.47 -23.37
N LYS A 323 10.83 -5.33 -23.52
CA LYS A 323 9.66 -4.94 -22.74
C LYS A 323 8.64 -6.09 -22.67
N ALA A 324 8.35 -6.56 -21.47
CA ALA A 324 7.10 -7.24 -21.14
C ALA A 324 6.78 -6.97 -19.68
N ALA A 325 5.64 -6.32 -19.43
CA ALA A 325 5.12 -6.03 -18.11
C ALA A 325 4.82 -7.34 -17.36
N PRO A 326 5.21 -7.47 -16.08
CA PRO A 326 4.66 -8.51 -15.21
C PRO A 326 3.23 -8.11 -14.81
N MET A 327 2.27 -8.94 -15.21
CA MET A 327 0.88 -8.93 -14.74
C MET A 327 0.83 -9.07 -13.20
N THR A 328 -0.22 -8.50 -12.60
CA THR A 328 -0.49 -8.25 -11.15
C THR A 328 -0.04 -6.90 -10.58
N SER A 329 0.03 -5.88 -11.43
CA SER A 329 -0.22 -4.49 -11.00
C SER A 329 -1.66 -4.12 -11.32
N VAL A 330 -2.27 -3.26 -10.49
CA VAL A 330 -3.42 -2.44 -10.91
C VAL A 330 -3.01 -1.78 -12.23
N GLN A 331 -3.62 -2.18 -13.34
CA GLN A 331 -3.45 -1.48 -14.61
C GLN A 331 -4.26 -0.19 -14.51
N TRP A 332 -3.54 0.92 -14.39
CA TRP A 332 -4.07 2.24 -14.66
C TRP A 332 -4.32 2.30 -16.17
N PHE A 333 -5.59 2.23 -16.57
CA PHE A 333 -5.93 2.47 -17.97
C PHE A 333 -5.88 3.96 -18.23
N ASN A 334 -5.29 4.34 -19.36
CA ASN A 334 -5.54 5.66 -19.94
C ASN A 334 -7.04 5.69 -20.33
N PRO A 335 -7.79 6.76 -20.08
CA PRO A 335 -9.15 6.89 -20.59
C PRO A 335 -9.30 6.61 -22.09
N GLU A 336 -8.23 6.77 -22.86
CA GLU A 336 -8.15 6.39 -24.28
C GLU A 336 -8.12 4.87 -24.55
N GLU A 337 -8.10 4.02 -23.52
CA GLU A 337 -7.95 2.56 -23.64
C GLU A 337 -9.24 1.79 -23.27
N LEU A 338 -10.41 2.41 -23.28
CA LEU A 338 -11.67 1.68 -23.03
C LEU A 338 -11.76 0.45 -23.95
N GLU A 339 -11.95 -0.73 -23.36
CA GLU A 339 -12.10 -1.97 -24.13
C GLU A 339 -13.43 -1.96 -24.90
N GLU A 340 -13.35 -2.29 -26.18
CA GLU A 340 -14.51 -2.50 -27.05
C GLU A 340 -15.45 -3.54 -26.42
N ASN A 341 -16.75 -3.24 -26.45
CA ASN A 341 -17.81 -4.00 -25.79
C ASN A 341 -17.73 -4.05 -24.25
N GLY A 342 -16.91 -3.21 -23.62
CA GLY A 342 -16.83 -3.11 -22.17
C GLY A 342 -18.04 -2.40 -21.55
N ILE A 343 -18.47 -2.88 -20.37
CA ILE A 343 -19.49 -2.25 -19.54
C ILE A 343 -18.83 -1.68 -18.30
N TYR A 344 -19.08 -0.40 -18.03
CA TYR A 344 -18.44 0.39 -16.99
C TYR A 344 -19.46 1.04 -16.06
N ALA A 345 -19.15 1.06 -14.78
CA ALA A 345 -19.77 1.93 -13.79
C ALA A 345 -19.05 3.28 -13.81
N THR A 346 -19.79 4.38 -13.92
CA THR A 346 -19.21 5.73 -14.00
C THR A 346 -19.93 6.67 -13.04
N LEU A 347 -19.15 7.49 -12.34
CA LEU A 347 -19.67 8.50 -11.41
C LEU A 347 -19.25 9.88 -11.89
N PHE A 348 -20.22 10.79 -11.93
CA PHE A 348 -20.01 12.19 -12.26
C PHE A 348 -20.31 13.05 -11.04
N THR A 349 -19.49 14.06 -10.78
CA THR A 349 -19.68 14.95 -9.63
C THR A 349 -20.86 15.89 -9.86
N ASN A 350 -21.76 15.91 -8.88
CA ASN A 350 -22.78 16.96 -8.74
C ASN A 350 -22.36 17.92 -7.62
N ASN A 351 -21.85 17.38 -6.53
CA ASN A 351 -21.27 18.12 -5.41
C ASN A 351 -20.06 17.32 -4.87
N PRO A 352 -18.82 17.81 -5.06
CA PRO A 352 -17.61 17.05 -4.71
C PRO A 352 -17.60 16.54 -3.27
N GLY A 353 -17.30 15.26 -3.09
CA GLY A 353 -17.24 14.54 -1.81
C GLY A 353 -18.59 14.23 -1.17
N ILE A 354 -19.70 14.73 -1.75
CA ILE A 354 -21.03 14.71 -1.15
C ILE A 354 -22.02 13.90 -1.99
N SER A 355 -22.08 14.10 -3.31
CA SER A 355 -23.00 13.38 -4.18
C SER A 355 -22.51 13.22 -5.62
N TRP A 356 -22.81 12.05 -6.18
CA TRP A 356 -22.48 11.69 -7.57
C TRP A 356 -23.72 11.29 -8.35
N HIS A 357 -23.64 11.50 -9.66
CA HIS A 357 -24.57 11.00 -10.64
C HIS A 357 -24.06 9.67 -11.21
N TRP A 358 -24.87 8.62 -11.06
CA TRP A 358 -24.49 7.23 -11.35
C TRP A 358 -24.94 6.82 -12.74
N ILE A 359 -24.00 6.35 -13.56
CA ILE A 359 -24.24 5.99 -14.96
C ILE A 359 -23.58 4.65 -15.29
N LEU A 360 -24.31 3.79 -15.99
CA LEU A 360 -23.72 2.68 -16.73
C LEU A 360 -23.25 3.18 -18.09
N TYR A 361 -22.02 2.85 -18.45
CA TYR A 361 -21.44 3.21 -19.72
C TYR A 361 -21.05 1.95 -20.50
N PHE A 362 -21.53 1.84 -21.73
CA PHE A 362 -21.18 0.78 -22.66
C PHE A 362 -20.27 1.34 -23.75
N HIS A 363 -19.03 0.83 -23.82
CA HIS A 363 -18.08 1.27 -24.82
C HIS A 363 -18.22 0.44 -26.10
N ARG A 364 -18.57 1.10 -27.19
CA ARG A 364 -18.56 0.52 -28.53
C ARG A 364 -18.31 1.62 -29.56
N GLU A 365 -17.20 1.56 -30.27
CA GLU A 365 -16.87 2.58 -31.27
C GLU A 365 -17.80 2.47 -32.49
N HIS A 366 -18.54 3.55 -32.81
CA HIS A 366 -19.20 3.68 -34.11
C HIS A 366 -18.43 4.66 -35.00
N ARG A 367 -17.89 4.16 -36.12
CA ARG A 367 -17.34 5.04 -37.18
C ARG A 367 -18.50 5.65 -37.97
N GLY A 368 -18.85 6.89 -37.65
CA GLY A 368 -19.71 7.70 -38.51
C GLY A 368 -19.01 8.06 -39.83
N LYS A 369 -19.79 8.42 -40.87
CA LYS A 369 -19.31 8.82 -42.21
C LYS A 369 -18.31 10.00 -42.22
N SER A 370 -18.13 10.69 -41.09
CA SER A 370 -17.24 11.84 -40.92
C SER A 370 -15.84 11.49 -40.40
N GLY A 371 -15.54 10.22 -40.11
CA GLY A 371 -14.22 9.80 -39.59
C GLY A 371 -13.92 10.20 -38.15
N LYS A 372 -14.84 10.89 -37.46
CA LYS A 372 -14.79 11.09 -36.01
C LYS A 372 -15.29 9.83 -35.30
N VAL A 373 -14.48 9.29 -34.39
CA VAL A 373 -14.86 8.18 -33.50
C VAL A 373 -16.06 8.65 -32.66
N SER A 374 -17.23 8.02 -32.85
CA SER A 374 -18.43 8.33 -32.08
C SER A 374 -18.35 7.62 -30.74
N PRO A 375 -18.75 8.29 -29.65
CA PRO A 375 -18.54 7.79 -28.31
C PRO A 375 -19.60 6.76 -27.92
N GLY A 376 -19.30 5.97 -26.89
CA GLY A 376 -20.17 4.89 -26.40
C GLY A 376 -21.51 5.38 -25.85
N TYR A 377 -22.22 4.52 -25.14
CA TYR A 377 -23.58 4.76 -24.68
C TYR A 377 -23.66 4.89 -23.17
N LYS A 378 -24.36 5.91 -22.68
CA LYS A 378 -24.79 6.02 -21.28
C LYS A 378 -26.18 5.43 -21.11
N LEU A 379 -26.38 4.70 -20.02
CA LEU A 379 -27.64 4.11 -19.60
C LEU A 379 -27.83 4.49 -18.12
N HIS A 380 -28.85 5.28 -17.82
CA HIS A 380 -29.09 5.76 -16.45
C HIS A 380 -30.56 6.14 -16.19
N ALA A 381 -30.89 6.40 -14.93
CA ALA A 381 -32.07 7.19 -14.58
C ALA A 381 -31.69 8.67 -14.45
N THR A 382 -32.53 9.55 -15.00
CA THR A 382 -32.35 11.00 -14.93
C THR A 382 -33.67 11.70 -14.60
N ASP A 383 -33.59 12.76 -13.80
CA ASP A 383 -34.68 13.67 -13.44
C ASP A 383 -34.54 15.05 -14.11
N LYS A 384 -33.61 15.20 -15.06
CA LYS A 384 -33.30 16.48 -15.74
C LYS A 384 -34.51 17.18 -16.34
N TYR A 385 -35.59 16.45 -16.58
CA TYR A 385 -36.83 16.91 -17.20
C TYR A 385 -38.02 16.87 -16.23
N GLY A 386 -37.76 16.99 -14.92
CA GLY A 386 -38.76 17.13 -13.85
C GLY A 386 -39.22 15.82 -13.20
N ALA A 387 -39.29 14.72 -13.95
CA ALA A 387 -39.62 13.40 -13.42
C ALA A 387 -38.54 12.38 -13.79
N TRP A 388 -38.27 11.43 -12.87
CA TRP A 388 -37.34 10.32 -13.08
C TRP A 388 -37.77 9.49 -14.29
N ARG A 389 -36.84 9.33 -15.23
CA ARG A 389 -37.01 8.50 -16.43
C ARG A 389 -35.72 7.80 -16.77
N TYR A 390 -35.83 6.68 -17.45
CA TYR A 390 -34.68 6.01 -18.05
C TYR A 390 -34.24 6.76 -19.31
N GLU A 391 -32.94 6.89 -19.51
CA GLU A 391 -32.33 7.45 -20.72
C GLU A 391 -31.17 6.57 -21.18
N CYS A 392 -31.24 6.13 -22.44
CA CYS A 392 -30.12 5.56 -23.17
C CYS A 392 -29.73 6.53 -24.29
N ALA A 393 -28.49 7.03 -24.29
CA ALA A 393 -28.01 7.97 -25.29
C ALA A 393 -26.50 7.87 -25.49
N SER A 394 -26.02 8.33 -26.64
CA SER A 394 -24.58 8.44 -26.88
C SER A 394 -23.94 9.48 -25.95
N GLN A 395 -22.77 9.17 -25.39
CA GLN A 395 -22.02 10.06 -24.50
C GLN A 395 -20.52 9.92 -24.73
N ASP A 396 -19.85 11.04 -25.00
CA ASP A 396 -18.39 11.14 -24.88
C ASP A 396 -17.97 11.19 -23.42
N LEU A 397 -17.57 10.03 -22.90
CA LEU A 397 -17.14 9.88 -21.52
C LEU A 397 -15.90 10.75 -21.23
N LEU A 398 -14.97 10.83 -22.18
CA LEU A 398 -13.67 11.50 -22.00
C LEU A 398 -13.76 13.01 -22.21
N ALA A 399 -14.79 13.50 -22.89
CA ALA A 399 -15.04 14.94 -22.95
C ALA A 399 -15.66 15.50 -21.66
N SER A 400 -16.16 14.67 -20.75
CA SER A 400 -16.94 15.16 -19.59
C SER A 400 -16.08 15.70 -18.45
N ALA A 401 -16.17 17.01 -18.21
CA ALA A 401 -15.44 17.69 -17.13
C ALA A 401 -15.86 17.26 -15.71
N THR A 402 -17.04 16.66 -15.56
CA THR A 402 -17.58 16.23 -14.25
C THR A 402 -17.31 14.75 -13.96
N LEU A 403 -16.67 14.01 -14.87
CA LEU A 403 -16.34 12.61 -14.65
C LEU A 403 -15.32 12.45 -13.51
N VAL A 404 -15.67 11.61 -12.53
CA VAL A 404 -14.83 11.35 -11.34
C VAL A 404 -14.12 10.00 -11.45
N ILE A 405 -14.89 8.93 -11.66
CA ILE A 405 -14.35 7.57 -11.80
C ILE A 405 -15.02 6.80 -12.93
N VAL A 406 -14.25 5.86 -13.50
CA VAL A 406 -14.69 4.85 -14.45
C VAL A 406 -14.24 3.48 -13.93
N GLY A 407 -15.16 2.57 -13.70
CA GLY A 407 -14.91 1.23 -13.18
C GLY A 407 -15.41 0.16 -14.14
N LYS A 408 -14.55 -0.69 -14.71
CA LYS A 408 -15.03 -1.81 -15.55
C LYS A 408 -15.74 -2.85 -14.69
N ILE A 409 -16.99 -3.18 -15.02
CA ILE A 409 -17.83 -4.12 -14.25
C ILE A 409 -18.31 -5.32 -15.07
N GLY A 410 -18.17 -5.26 -16.39
CA GLY A 410 -18.63 -6.32 -17.28
C GLY A 410 -18.21 -6.08 -18.72
N ALA A 411 -18.71 -6.92 -19.60
CA ALA A 411 -18.54 -6.81 -21.04
C ALA A 411 -19.65 -7.59 -21.76
N VAL A 412 -19.92 -7.21 -23.01
CA VAL A 412 -20.76 -8.00 -23.92
C VAL A 412 -19.84 -8.94 -24.70
N VAL A 413 -20.03 -10.25 -24.54
CA VAL A 413 -19.16 -11.27 -25.15
C VAL A 413 -19.43 -11.45 -26.64
N ASP A 414 -20.69 -11.35 -27.05
CA ASP A 414 -21.08 -11.47 -28.46
C ASP A 414 -20.94 -10.10 -29.16
N ASN A 415 -19.95 -9.99 -30.05
CA ASN A 415 -19.67 -8.76 -30.80
C ASN A 415 -20.83 -8.36 -31.74
N THR A 416 -21.82 -9.21 -31.96
CA THR A 416 -23.03 -8.86 -32.72
C THR A 416 -24.06 -8.08 -31.88
N TRP A 417 -23.94 -8.09 -30.54
CA TRP A 417 -24.90 -7.46 -29.64
C TRP A 417 -24.57 -5.99 -29.37
N GLY A 418 -25.46 -5.09 -29.78
CA GLY A 418 -25.38 -3.64 -29.57
C GLY A 418 -25.95 -3.18 -28.23
N VAL A 419 -25.99 -1.86 -28.02
CA VAL A 419 -26.55 -1.26 -26.80
C VAL A 419 -28.03 -1.64 -26.61
N GLU A 420 -28.77 -1.82 -27.70
CA GLU A 420 -30.15 -2.28 -27.74
C GLU A 420 -30.40 -3.54 -26.88
N PHE A 421 -29.44 -4.46 -26.80
CA PHE A 421 -29.57 -5.64 -25.94
C PHE A 421 -29.48 -5.30 -24.46
N LEU A 422 -28.62 -4.37 -24.08
CA LEU A 422 -28.57 -3.86 -22.70
C LEU A 422 -29.84 -3.07 -22.39
N ASP A 423 -30.31 -2.28 -23.36
CA ASP A 423 -31.52 -1.45 -23.26
C ASP A 423 -32.77 -2.27 -22.93
N GLU A 424 -32.95 -3.43 -23.57
CA GLU A 424 -34.10 -4.32 -23.31
C GLU A 424 -34.22 -4.76 -21.84
N TYR A 425 -33.10 -4.97 -21.17
CA TYR A 425 -33.07 -5.35 -19.75
C TYR A 425 -33.31 -4.15 -18.83
N LEU A 426 -32.83 -2.96 -19.22
CA LEU A 426 -32.79 -1.80 -18.35
C LEU A 426 -34.00 -0.88 -18.49
N LYS A 427 -34.62 -0.79 -19.68
CA LYS A 427 -35.71 0.16 -19.98
C LYS A 427 -36.98 -0.04 -19.14
N ASN A 428 -37.18 -1.25 -18.63
CA ASN A 428 -38.36 -1.63 -17.84
C ASN A 428 -38.11 -1.60 -16.33
N ILE A 429 -36.91 -1.23 -15.87
CA ILE A 429 -36.64 -1.01 -14.45
C ILE A 429 -37.54 0.12 -13.94
N ARG A 430 -38.32 -0.16 -12.90
CA ARG A 430 -39.28 0.79 -12.35
C ARG A 430 -38.57 1.95 -11.65
N MET A 431 -39.11 3.16 -11.81
CA MET A 431 -38.61 4.38 -11.15
C MET A 431 -39.10 4.50 -9.70
N GLU A 432 -38.99 3.41 -8.94
CA GLU A 432 -39.41 3.30 -7.54
C GLU A 432 -38.32 2.62 -6.70
N VAL A 433 -38.31 2.84 -5.39
CA VAL A 433 -37.32 2.19 -4.50
C VAL A 433 -37.63 0.69 -4.41
N PRO A 434 -36.73 -0.19 -4.89
CA PRO A 434 -36.92 -1.64 -4.83
C PRO A 434 -37.09 -2.12 -3.39
N GLN A 435 -37.80 -3.24 -3.19
CA GLN A 435 -38.09 -3.76 -1.85
C GLN A 435 -36.82 -3.95 -1.00
N VAL A 436 -35.72 -4.39 -1.63
CA VAL A 436 -34.42 -4.60 -0.97
C VAL A 436 -33.79 -3.30 -0.43
N ASP A 437 -34.12 -2.14 -1.02
CA ASP A 437 -33.54 -0.85 -0.66
C ASP A 437 -34.47 0.00 0.23
N ARG A 438 -35.74 -0.39 0.46
CA ARG A 438 -36.71 0.43 1.22
C ARG A 438 -36.30 0.74 2.68
N GLY A 439 -35.45 -0.09 3.28
CA GLY A 439 -34.95 0.12 4.63
C GLY A 439 -33.82 1.15 4.74
N SER A 440 -33.12 1.41 3.64
CA SER A 440 -31.93 2.28 3.59
C SER A 440 -32.11 3.51 2.72
N GLU A 441 -33.00 3.45 1.72
CA GLU A 441 -33.20 4.49 0.72
C GLU A 441 -34.60 5.12 0.86
N PRO A 442 -34.72 6.32 1.46
CA PRO A 442 -36.01 6.96 1.69
C PRO A 442 -36.66 7.51 0.41
N ARG A 443 -35.90 7.63 -0.69
CA ARG A 443 -36.36 8.20 -1.97
C ARG A 443 -35.64 7.56 -3.15
N PHE A 444 -36.29 7.56 -4.31
CA PHE A 444 -35.69 7.09 -5.55
C PHE A 444 -34.63 8.09 -6.06
N THR A 445 -33.52 7.58 -6.57
CA THR A 445 -32.41 8.35 -7.14
C THR A 445 -31.72 7.57 -8.28
N CYS A 446 -30.83 8.22 -9.05
CA CYS A 446 -30.00 7.53 -10.03
C CYS A 446 -29.11 6.43 -9.41
N ARG A 447 -28.68 6.59 -8.15
CA ARG A 447 -27.96 5.57 -7.38
C ARG A 447 -28.82 4.33 -7.12
N VAL A 448 -30.08 4.53 -6.74
CA VAL A 448 -31.06 3.43 -6.53
C VAL A 448 -31.29 2.69 -7.84
N TRP A 449 -31.53 3.41 -8.93
CA TRP A 449 -31.68 2.80 -10.26
C TRP A 449 -30.44 2.02 -10.68
N PHE A 450 -29.24 2.61 -10.48
CA PHE A 450 -27.98 1.99 -10.84
C PHE A 450 -27.80 0.65 -10.12
N ARG A 451 -28.08 0.60 -8.81
CA ARG A 451 -28.03 -0.65 -8.03
C ARG A 451 -28.97 -1.70 -8.64
N GLU A 452 -30.20 -1.33 -8.97
CA GLU A 452 -31.17 -2.24 -9.57
C GLU A 452 -30.78 -2.71 -10.99
N ALA A 453 -30.12 -1.85 -11.76
CA ALA A 453 -29.56 -2.21 -13.06
C ALA A 453 -28.45 -3.27 -12.93
N ILE A 454 -27.56 -3.14 -11.94
CA ILE A 454 -26.56 -4.17 -11.64
C ILE A 454 -27.21 -5.47 -11.19
N ARG A 455 -28.25 -5.43 -10.34
CA ARG A 455 -28.98 -6.63 -9.92
C ARG A 455 -29.64 -7.33 -11.11
N THR A 456 -30.22 -6.57 -12.03
CA THR A 456 -30.84 -7.07 -13.26
C THR A 456 -29.82 -7.77 -14.16
N PHE A 457 -28.66 -7.15 -14.39
CA PHE A 457 -27.57 -7.77 -15.15
C PHE A 457 -26.96 -8.98 -14.44
N ASN A 458 -26.80 -8.94 -13.12
CA ASN A 458 -26.36 -10.08 -12.34
C ASN A 458 -27.37 -11.24 -12.43
N ALA A 459 -28.66 -10.98 -12.33
CA ALA A 459 -29.68 -12.02 -12.49
C ALA A 459 -29.64 -12.66 -13.89
N ALA A 460 -29.35 -11.88 -14.92
CA ALA A 460 -29.19 -12.38 -16.28
C ALA A 460 -27.92 -13.25 -16.46
N GLN A 461 -26.88 -13.05 -15.65
CA GLN A 461 -25.57 -13.75 -15.73
C GLN A 461 -24.82 -13.61 -17.08
N LEU A 462 -25.29 -12.71 -17.96
CA LEU A 462 -24.77 -12.51 -19.32
C LEU A 462 -23.79 -11.33 -19.43
N PHE A 463 -23.97 -10.27 -18.63
CA PHE A 463 -23.28 -8.98 -18.85
C PHE A 463 -22.37 -8.57 -17.70
N VAL A 464 -22.87 -8.66 -16.47
CA VAL A 464 -22.18 -8.28 -15.23
C VAL A 464 -22.43 -9.37 -14.21
N ARG A 465 -21.38 -9.79 -13.49
CA ARG A 465 -21.51 -10.70 -12.34
C ARG A 465 -21.15 -9.94 -11.07
N CYS A 466 -22.17 -9.58 -10.31
CA CYS A 466 -22.06 -8.80 -9.09
C CYS A 466 -23.09 -9.32 -8.09
N PRO A 467 -22.73 -10.34 -7.28
CA PRO A 467 -23.65 -10.90 -6.30
C PRO A 467 -23.90 -9.96 -5.11
N ASP A 468 -23.02 -8.98 -4.91
CA ASP A 468 -23.12 -7.97 -3.85
C ASP A 468 -23.04 -6.56 -4.46
N VAL A 469 -24.20 -6.00 -4.77
CA VAL A 469 -24.35 -4.67 -5.38
C VAL A 469 -24.04 -3.55 -4.39
N ASP A 470 -24.22 -3.83 -3.10
CA ASP A 470 -24.04 -2.85 -2.05
C ASP A 470 -22.55 -2.61 -1.79
N ALA A 471 -21.76 -3.69 -1.83
CA ALA A 471 -20.31 -3.61 -1.85
C ALA A 471 -19.76 -2.86 -3.07
N LEU A 472 -20.26 -3.15 -4.28
CA LEU A 472 -19.83 -2.45 -5.49
C LEU A 472 -20.11 -0.95 -5.39
N GLU A 473 -21.29 -0.57 -4.92
CA GLU A 473 -21.66 0.83 -4.71
C GLU A 473 -20.74 1.50 -3.68
N LEU A 474 -20.50 0.85 -2.53
CA LEU A 474 -19.63 1.39 -1.50
C LEU A 474 -18.19 1.60 -2.00
N GLU A 475 -17.66 0.66 -2.79
CA GLU A 475 -16.34 0.76 -3.41
C GLU A 475 -16.25 1.95 -4.36
N LEU A 476 -17.22 2.07 -5.28
CA LEU A 476 -17.28 3.17 -6.24
C LEU A 476 -17.39 4.53 -5.52
N SER A 477 -18.24 4.63 -4.49
CA SER A 477 -18.38 5.81 -3.64
C SER A 477 -17.08 6.18 -2.93
N ASN A 478 -16.39 5.21 -2.30
CA ASN A 478 -15.14 5.47 -1.58
C ASN A 478 -14.02 5.90 -2.52
N ARG A 479 -13.92 5.26 -3.70
CA ARG A 479 -12.97 5.67 -4.74
C ARG A 479 -13.25 7.09 -5.22
N ALA A 480 -14.51 7.43 -5.48
CA ALA A 480 -14.89 8.79 -5.90
C ALA A 480 -14.52 9.85 -4.85
N ARG A 481 -14.77 9.58 -3.56
CA ARG A 481 -14.33 10.46 -2.45
C ARG A 481 -12.82 10.69 -2.45
N LEU A 482 -12.05 9.62 -2.60
CA LEU A 482 -10.58 9.69 -2.63
C LEU A 482 -10.08 10.54 -3.81
N VAL A 483 -10.69 10.38 -5.00
CA VAL A 483 -10.34 11.18 -6.19
C VAL A 483 -10.62 12.66 -5.94
N GLU A 484 -11.82 13.00 -5.48
CA GLU A 484 -12.21 14.40 -5.27
C GLU A 484 -11.46 15.05 -4.10
N TYR A 485 -11.17 14.29 -3.04
CA TYR A 485 -10.32 14.74 -1.93
C TYR A 485 -8.92 15.13 -2.43
N ARG A 486 -8.29 14.28 -3.26
CA ARG A 486 -7.01 14.59 -3.91
C ARG A 486 -7.09 15.87 -4.76
N SER A 487 -8.14 16.03 -5.56
CA SER A 487 -8.35 17.24 -6.37
C SER A 487 -8.52 18.50 -5.52
N SER A 488 -9.17 18.39 -4.35
CA SER A 488 -9.37 19.53 -3.43
C SER A 488 -8.07 19.99 -2.76
N ILE A 489 -7.15 19.07 -2.47
CA ILE A 489 -5.81 19.38 -1.92
C ILE A 489 -4.97 20.12 -2.98
N VAL A 490 -5.03 19.68 -4.24
CA VAL A 490 -4.30 20.31 -5.35
C VAL A 490 -4.84 21.73 -5.63
N ALA A 491 -6.15 21.95 -5.52
CA ALA A 491 -6.77 23.27 -5.72
C ALA A 491 -6.34 24.32 -4.66
N PHE A 492 -5.86 23.91 -3.50
CA PHE A 492 -5.32 24.80 -2.45
C PHE A 492 -3.83 25.16 -2.65
N GLN A 493 -3.17 24.66 -3.70
CA GLN A 493 -1.81 25.04 -4.12
C GLN A 493 -1.84 25.57 -5.57
N PRO A 494 -2.02 26.88 -5.82
CA PRO A 494 -2.38 27.41 -7.14
C PRO A 494 -1.27 27.44 -8.21
N THR A 495 -0.15 26.74 -8.04
CA THR A 495 1.04 26.94 -8.90
C THR A 495 1.47 25.72 -9.70
N ALA A 496 0.56 24.81 -10.01
CA ALA A 496 0.88 23.70 -10.88
C ALA A 496 -0.28 23.36 -11.81
N ASP A 497 -0.07 23.57 -13.11
CA ASP A 497 -0.75 22.81 -14.17
C ASP A 497 -0.40 21.33 -13.97
N VAL A 498 -1.16 20.67 -13.11
CA VAL A 498 -1.21 19.21 -12.98
C VAL A 498 -2.42 18.80 -13.82
N PRO A 499 -2.26 17.98 -14.87
CA PRO A 499 -3.42 17.42 -15.55
C PRO A 499 -4.27 16.68 -14.51
N LEU A 500 -5.54 17.05 -14.38
CA LEU A 500 -6.54 16.33 -13.60
C LEU A 500 -6.63 14.89 -14.17
N THR A 501 -5.82 13.98 -13.65
CA THR A 501 -5.84 12.57 -14.04
C THR A 501 -7.11 11.94 -13.48
N ARG A 502 -8.12 11.82 -14.36
CA ARG A 502 -9.34 11.05 -14.11
C ARG A 502 -8.94 9.59 -13.87
N LEU A 503 -9.35 9.04 -12.74
CA LEU A 503 -8.88 7.74 -12.26
C LEU A 503 -9.80 6.62 -12.77
N ILE A 504 -9.21 5.65 -13.48
CA ILE A 504 -9.87 4.45 -13.98
C ILE A 504 -9.51 3.27 -13.09
N ALA A 505 -10.52 2.56 -12.60
CA ALA A 505 -10.37 1.30 -11.89
C ALA A 505 -10.75 0.15 -12.84
N VAL A 506 -9.78 -0.68 -13.24
CA VAL A 506 -10.06 -1.91 -13.98
C VAL A 506 -9.91 -3.12 -13.05
N LYS A 507 -10.94 -3.96 -12.95
CA LYS A 507 -10.81 -5.34 -12.50
C LYS A 507 -11.32 -6.24 -13.63
N ASN A 508 -10.45 -7.08 -14.18
CA ASN A 508 -10.82 -8.04 -15.20
C ASN A 508 -11.83 -9.04 -14.61
N ALA A 509 -13.11 -8.94 -15.00
CA ALA A 509 -13.99 -10.10 -14.97
C ALA A 509 -13.44 -11.09 -16.00
N ARG A 510 -12.99 -12.27 -15.57
CA ARG A 510 -12.56 -13.31 -16.51
C ARG A 510 -13.73 -13.69 -17.42
N PRO A 511 -13.53 -13.86 -18.74
CA PRO A 511 -14.54 -14.48 -19.60
C PRO A 511 -14.87 -15.88 -19.07
N TRP A 512 -16.15 -16.23 -19.11
CA TRP A 512 -16.57 -17.62 -18.94
C TRP A 512 -16.09 -18.41 -20.16
N SER A 513 -15.18 -19.36 -19.95
CA SER A 513 -14.75 -20.34 -20.96
C SER A 513 -15.51 -21.66 -20.84
N GLY A 514 -16.71 -21.64 -20.26
CA GLY A 514 -17.54 -22.85 -20.21
C GLY A 514 -18.24 -23.02 -21.54
N THR A 515 -17.88 -24.05 -22.28
CA THR A 515 -18.82 -24.65 -23.23
C THR A 515 -19.92 -25.34 -22.43
N PRO A 516 -21.20 -25.17 -22.79
CA PRO A 516 -22.27 -25.96 -22.19
C PRO A 516 -22.20 -27.40 -22.71
N GLU A 517 -22.10 -28.36 -21.79
CA GLU A 517 -22.65 -29.71 -21.93
C GLU A 517 -23.72 -29.92 -20.85
#